data_AF-A0A963IN18-F1
#
_entry.id   AF-A0A963IN18-F1
#
_cell.length_a   1.000
_cell.length_b   1.000
_cell.length_c   1.000
_cell.angle_alpha   90.00
_cell.angle_beta   90.00
_cell.angle_gamma   90.00
#
_symmetry.space_group_name_H-M   'P 1'
#
loop_
_entity.id
_entity.type
_entity.pdbx_description
1 polymer ?
#
loop_
_entity_poly.entity_id
_entity_poly.type
_entity_poly.pdbx_seq_one_letter_code
_entity_poly.pdbx_strand_id
1 'polypeptide(L)'
;NDLIGRKIAREGGSTLKALIATMRSLDAQLAGQAGDNFPAMRKRFGAAVDALAEAGDWLVATYGSDVRAASAGAVPFMMLLGIVAGGWQMTRAALIAQARIDGGDADPFYPAKVVTARFYADHVLSRAGGLASSVTDGAEGVMALADDMF
;
A
#
# COMPACT_ATOMS: atom_id res chain seq x y z
N ASN A 1 -2.83 -17.31 11.08
CA ASN A 1 -2.27 -16.62 9.90
C ASN A 1 -0.97 -15.91 10.31
N ASP A 2 0.13 -16.06 9.56
CA ASP A 2 1.46 -15.53 9.94
C ASP A 2 1.52 -14.00 9.94
N LEU A 3 1.16 -13.37 8.82
CA LEU A 3 1.27 -11.91 8.64
C LEU A 3 0.36 -11.17 9.62
N ILE A 4 -0.95 -11.42 9.56
CA ILE A 4 -1.90 -10.61 10.33
C ILE A 4 -1.85 -10.91 11.83
N GLY A 5 -1.56 -12.16 12.21
CA GLY A 5 -1.53 -12.58 13.61
C GLY A 5 -0.17 -12.37 14.26
N ARG A 6 0.86 -13.07 13.77
CA ARG A 6 2.19 -13.10 14.41
C ARG A 6 2.97 -11.82 14.16
N LYS A 7 2.90 -11.24 12.96
CA LYS A 7 3.71 -10.07 12.57
C LYS A 7 3.04 -8.73 12.81
N ILE A 8 1.71 -8.68 12.89
CA ILE A 8 0.96 -7.41 13.05
C ILE A 8 0.26 -7.37 14.39
N ALA A 9 -0.76 -8.20 14.61
CA ALA A 9 -1.60 -8.11 15.81
C ALA A 9 -0.81 -8.33 17.11
N ARG A 10 0.10 -9.32 17.15
CA ARG A 10 0.88 -9.66 18.35
C ARG A 10 1.71 -8.49 18.91
N GLU A 11 2.14 -7.58 18.05
CA GLU A 11 2.96 -6.42 18.41
C GLU A 11 2.18 -5.10 18.30
N GLY A 12 0.85 -5.17 18.26
CA GLY A 12 -0.03 -3.99 18.16
C GLY A 12 0.16 -3.18 16.89
N GLY A 13 0.68 -3.79 15.82
CA GLY A 13 0.97 -3.13 14.54
C GLY A 13 2.15 -2.17 14.57
N SER A 14 3.00 -2.20 15.59
CA SER A 14 4.11 -1.25 15.75
C SER A 14 5.08 -1.24 14.55
N THR A 15 5.49 -2.39 14.01
CA THR A 15 6.36 -2.45 12.83
C THR A 15 5.65 -1.94 11.58
N LEU A 16 4.35 -2.24 11.42
CA LEU A 16 3.56 -1.72 10.30
C LEU A 16 3.47 -0.19 10.34
N LYS A 17 3.26 0.40 11.52
CA LYS A 17 3.23 1.86 11.72
C LYS A 17 4.58 2.50 11.40
N ALA A 18 5.68 1.89 11.83
CA ALA A 18 7.02 2.37 11.48
C ALA A 18 7.30 2.31 9.97
N LEU A 19 6.86 1.23 9.30
CA LEU A 19 6.95 1.12 7.85
C LEU A 19 6.13 2.19 7.12
N ILE A 20 4.87 2.41 7.54
CA ILE A 20 4.00 3.45 6.99
C ILE A 20 4.62 4.84 7.18
N ALA A 21 5.18 5.13 8.36
CA ALA A 21 5.89 6.39 8.61
C ALA A 21 7.08 6.57 7.64
N THR A 22 7.83 5.49 7.38
CA THR A 22 8.92 5.48 6.42
C THR A 22 8.41 5.76 5.00
N MET A 23 7.28 5.19 4.60
CA MET A 23 6.63 5.46 3.31
C MET A 23 6.21 6.92 3.18
N ARG A 24 5.54 7.47 4.22
CA ARG A 24 5.10 8.87 4.26
C ARG A 24 6.25 9.87 4.18
N SER A 25 7.45 9.50 4.63
CA SER A 25 8.64 10.38 4.56
C SER A 25 9.06 10.78 3.13
N LEU A 26 8.56 10.07 2.10
CA LEU A 26 8.80 10.45 0.70
C LEU A 26 7.98 11.65 0.23
N ASP A 27 6.94 12.06 0.96
CA ASP A 27 5.98 13.07 0.50
C ASP A 27 6.66 14.40 0.15
N ALA A 28 7.60 14.85 0.99
CA ALA A 28 8.35 16.08 0.75
C ALA A 28 9.22 16.02 -0.51
N GLN A 29 9.88 14.87 -0.75
CA GLN A 29 10.68 14.67 -1.96
C GLN A 29 9.81 14.68 -3.21
N LEU A 30 8.62 14.07 -3.14
CA LEU A 30 7.65 14.06 -4.24
C LEU A 30 7.05 15.44 -4.50
N ALA A 31 6.79 16.21 -3.45
CA ALA A 31 6.29 17.58 -3.54
C ALA A 31 7.26 18.52 -4.26
N GLY A 32 8.58 18.26 -4.14
CA GLY A 32 9.63 19.06 -4.78
C GLY A 32 9.85 18.74 -6.26
N GLN A 33 9.20 17.71 -6.82
CA GLN A 33 9.37 17.35 -8.22
C GLN A 33 8.37 18.09 -9.12
N ALA A 34 8.84 18.45 -10.32
CA ALA A 34 8.04 19.12 -11.35
C ALA A 34 7.49 18.13 -12.40
N GLY A 35 6.68 18.64 -13.32
CA GLY A 35 6.04 17.88 -14.40
C GLY A 35 4.81 17.10 -13.95
N ASP A 36 4.17 16.37 -14.88
CA ASP A 36 2.87 15.74 -14.63
C ASP A 36 2.95 14.36 -13.93
N ASN A 37 4.12 13.71 -14.00
CA ASN A 37 4.30 12.35 -13.47
C ASN A 37 4.26 12.32 -11.94
N PHE A 38 5.03 13.18 -11.29
CA PHE A 38 5.22 13.16 -9.84
C PHE A 38 3.98 13.59 -9.04
N PRO A 39 3.26 14.67 -9.38
CA PRO A 39 2.04 15.05 -8.67
C PRO A 39 0.97 13.93 -8.68
N ALA A 40 0.80 13.27 -9.82
CA ALA A 40 -0.15 12.16 -9.93
C ALA A 40 0.31 10.91 -9.17
N MET A 41 1.59 10.54 -9.28
CA MET A 41 2.18 9.46 -8.47
C MET A 41 2.02 9.73 -6.98
N ARG A 42 2.35 10.95 -6.52
CA ARG A 42 2.22 11.39 -5.13
C ARG A 42 0.78 11.23 -4.63
N LYS A 43 -0.20 11.70 -5.41
CA LYS A 43 -1.63 11.55 -5.08
C LYS A 43 -2.02 10.09 -4.89
N ARG A 44 -1.65 9.21 -5.83
CA ARG A 44 -1.99 7.78 -5.78
C ARG A 44 -1.27 7.06 -4.65
N PHE A 45 0.02 7.36 -4.45
CA PHE A 45 0.82 6.75 -3.39
C PHE A 45 0.34 7.15 -2.00
N GLY A 46 0.07 8.44 -1.77
CA GLY A 46 -0.50 8.91 -0.51
C GLY A 46 -1.80 8.20 -0.15
N ALA A 47 -2.77 8.19 -1.09
CA ALA A 47 -4.05 7.51 -0.88
C ALA A 47 -3.88 6.00 -0.60
N ALA A 48 -2.94 5.33 -1.26
CA ALA A 48 -2.69 3.90 -1.02
C ALA A 48 -2.02 3.63 0.34
N VAL A 49 -1.13 4.52 0.79
CA VAL A 49 -0.53 4.45 2.13
C VAL A 49 -1.56 4.72 3.22
N ASP A 50 -2.50 5.65 2.99
CA ASP A 50 -3.63 5.90 3.90
C ASP A 50 -4.53 4.66 4.01
N ALA A 51 -4.88 4.04 2.87
CA ALA A 51 -5.69 2.81 2.86
C ALA A 51 -5.01 1.64 3.59
N LEU A 52 -3.68 1.49 3.46
CA LEU A 52 -2.92 0.49 4.23
C LEU A 52 -2.94 0.78 5.74
N ALA A 53 -2.85 2.05 6.13
CA ALA A 53 -2.91 2.45 7.53
C ALA A 53 -4.27 2.13 8.15
N GLU A 54 -5.35 2.51 7.46
CA GLU A 54 -6.73 2.23 7.88
C GLU A 54 -6.98 0.72 8.06
N ALA A 55 -6.65 -0.08 7.04
CA ALA A 55 -6.81 -1.53 7.12
C ALA A 55 -5.95 -2.16 8.22
N GLY A 56 -4.74 -1.63 8.44
CA GLY A 56 -3.84 -2.10 9.49
C GLY A 56 -4.35 -1.80 10.90
N ASP A 57 -4.84 -0.59 11.13
CA ASP A 57 -5.41 -0.19 12.42
C ASP A 57 -6.70 -0.97 12.72
N TRP A 58 -7.57 -1.13 11.72
CA TRP A 58 -8.76 -2.00 11.86
C TRP A 58 -8.37 -3.43 12.22
N LEU A 59 -7.37 -3.99 11.54
CA LEU A 59 -6.95 -5.37 11.79
C LEU A 59 -6.44 -5.56 13.21
N VAL A 60 -5.61 -4.63 13.71
CA VAL A 60 -5.09 -4.68 15.08
C VAL A 60 -6.23 -4.57 16.10
N ALA A 61 -7.19 -3.67 15.87
CA ALA A 61 -8.34 -3.47 16.76
C ALA A 61 -9.27 -4.70 16.78
N THR A 62 -9.55 -5.30 15.62
CA THR A 62 -10.49 -6.41 15.48
C THR A 62 -9.89 -7.76 15.89
N TYR A 63 -8.58 -7.98 15.70
CA TYR A 63 -7.98 -9.30 15.93
C TYR A 63 -8.17 -9.83 17.37
N GLY A 64 -8.19 -8.94 18.37
CA GLY A 64 -8.37 -9.34 19.77
C GLY A 64 -9.81 -9.72 20.13
N SER A 65 -10.79 -9.12 19.47
CA SER A 65 -12.23 -9.30 19.76
C SER A 65 -12.91 -10.30 18.82
N ASP A 66 -12.52 -10.32 17.54
CA ASP A 66 -13.06 -11.20 16.52
C ASP A 66 -11.96 -11.67 15.55
N VAL A 67 -11.29 -12.76 15.93
CA VAL A 67 -10.26 -13.40 15.11
C VAL A 67 -10.81 -13.90 13.77
N ARG A 68 -12.09 -14.28 13.69
CA ARG A 68 -12.69 -14.80 12.45
C ARG A 68 -12.87 -13.68 11.44
N ALA A 69 -13.44 -12.55 11.85
CA ALA A 69 -13.55 -11.36 11.02
C ALA A 69 -12.19 -10.87 10.54
N ALA A 70 -11.20 -10.77 11.45
CA ALA A 70 -9.84 -10.38 11.06
C ALA A 70 -9.19 -11.40 10.08
N SER A 71 -9.49 -12.69 10.23
CA SER A 71 -8.96 -13.74 9.36
C SER A 71 -9.57 -13.72 7.96
N ALA A 72 -10.83 -13.29 7.80
CA ALA A 72 -11.47 -13.12 6.49
C ALA A 72 -10.73 -12.09 5.63
N GLY A 73 -10.19 -11.02 6.25
CA GLY A 73 -9.40 -9.98 5.58
C GLY A 73 -7.93 -10.33 5.32
N ALA A 74 -7.45 -11.53 5.69
CA ALA A 74 -6.02 -11.79 5.74
C ALA A 74 -5.30 -11.75 4.37
N VAL A 75 -5.91 -12.35 3.34
CA VAL A 75 -5.35 -12.36 1.98
C VAL A 75 -5.47 -10.98 1.31
N PRO A 76 -6.64 -10.30 1.37
CA PRO A 76 -6.74 -8.90 0.92
C PRO A 76 -5.71 -7.98 1.57
N PHE A 77 -5.50 -8.10 2.88
CA PHE A 77 -4.48 -7.31 3.60
C PHE A 77 -3.06 -7.62 3.10
N MET A 78 -2.72 -8.89 2.90
CA MET A 78 -1.43 -9.29 2.34
C MET A 78 -1.20 -8.68 0.95
N MET A 79 -2.22 -8.70 0.09
CA MET A 79 -2.16 -8.08 -1.24
C MET A 79 -2.01 -6.56 -1.15
N LEU A 80 -2.77 -5.91 -0.26
CA LEU A 80 -2.70 -4.46 -0.01
C LEU A 80 -1.29 -4.04 0.39
N LEU A 81 -0.72 -4.70 1.40
CA LEU A 81 0.64 -4.44 1.85
C LEU A 81 1.65 -4.63 0.70
N GLY A 82 1.51 -5.70 -0.08
CA GLY A 82 2.38 -5.98 -1.21
C GLY A 82 2.36 -4.90 -2.29
N ILE A 83 1.17 -4.44 -2.69
CA ILE A 83 1.06 -3.40 -3.74
C ILE A 83 1.55 -2.03 -3.24
N VAL A 84 1.31 -1.69 -1.97
CA VAL A 84 1.78 -0.42 -1.40
C VAL A 84 3.30 -0.45 -1.25
N ALA A 85 3.89 -1.57 -0.79
CA ALA A 85 5.33 -1.75 -0.74
C ALA A 85 5.98 -1.70 -2.13
N GLY A 86 5.36 -2.30 -3.15
CA GLY A 86 5.80 -2.20 -4.54
C GLY A 86 5.76 -0.75 -5.06
N GLY A 87 4.65 -0.04 -4.80
CA GLY A 87 4.51 1.37 -5.14
C GLY A 87 5.52 2.26 -4.43
N TRP A 88 5.85 1.96 -3.18
CA TRP A 88 6.90 2.65 -2.43
C TRP A 88 8.26 2.51 -3.11
N GLN A 89 8.65 1.29 -3.51
CA GLN A 89 9.92 1.09 -4.22
C GLN A 89 9.93 1.73 -5.61
N MET A 90 8.82 1.67 -6.35
CA MET A 90 8.69 2.35 -7.64
C MET A 90 8.85 3.87 -7.50
N THR A 91 8.24 4.45 -6.49
CA THR A 91 8.30 5.88 -6.19
C THR A 91 9.73 6.32 -5.84
N ARG A 92 10.44 5.55 -5.01
CA ARG A 92 11.87 5.79 -4.71
C ARG A 92 12.74 5.73 -5.96
N ALA A 93 12.52 4.72 -6.80
CA ALA A 93 13.29 4.55 -8.02
C ALA A 93 13.03 5.68 -9.03
N ALA A 94 11.80 6.19 -9.12
CA ALA A 94 11.48 7.34 -9.95
C ALA A 94 12.17 8.62 -9.46
N LEU A 95 12.21 8.87 -8.15
CA LEU A 95 12.95 10.02 -7.58
C LEU A 95 14.44 9.95 -7.93
N ILE A 96 15.05 8.77 -7.82
CA ILE A 96 16.46 8.57 -8.21
C ILE A 96 16.65 8.78 -9.71
N ALA A 97 15.76 8.25 -10.54
CA ALA A 97 15.82 8.41 -11.99
C ALA A 97 15.69 9.89 -12.39
N GLN A 98 14.80 10.64 -11.74
CA GLN A 98 14.66 12.07 -11.98
C GLN A 98 15.91 12.84 -11.58
N ALA A 99 16.52 12.53 -10.43
CA ALA A 99 17.78 13.15 -10.03
C ALA A 99 18.92 12.88 -11.03
N ARG A 100 18.93 11.72 -11.71
CA ARG A 100 19.91 11.40 -12.77
C ARG A 100 19.67 12.24 -14.02
N ILE A 101 18.41 12.37 -14.44
CA ILE A 101 18.00 13.23 -15.56
C ILE A 101 18.39 14.68 -15.27
N ASP A 102 18.08 15.19 -14.09
CA ASP A 102 18.40 16.58 -13.69
C ASP A 102 19.91 16.81 -13.62
N GLY A 103 20.69 15.75 -13.33
CA GLY A 103 22.15 15.74 -13.37
C GLY A 103 22.76 15.66 -14.78
N GLY A 104 21.94 15.62 -15.83
CA GLY A 104 22.39 15.58 -17.23
C GLY A 104 22.68 14.19 -17.79
N ASP A 105 22.30 13.12 -17.07
CA ASP A 105 22.43 11.76 -17.59
C ASP A 105 21.40 11.50 -18.72
N ALA A 106 21.89 11.02 -19.86
CA ALA A 106 21.12 10.83 -21.08
C ALA A 106 20.70 9.36 -21.32
N ASP A 107 20.95 8.45 -20.37
CA ASP A 107 20.50 7.05 -20.49
C ASP A 107 18.95 6.99 -20.59
N PRO A 108 18.37 6.42 -21.66
CA PRO A 108 16.92 6.31 -21.84
C PRO A 108 16.21 5.48 -20.76
N PHE A 109 16.95 4.71 -19.97
CA PHE A 109 16.43 3.98 -18.81
C PHE A 109 15.74 4.91 -17.79
N TYR A 110 16.32 6.08 -17.50
CA TYR A 110 15.79 6.96 -16.46
C TYR A 110 14.41 7.53 -16.77
N PRO A 111 14.15 8.14 -17.94
CA PRO A 111 12.80 8.59 -18.29
C PRO A 111 11.82 7.41 -18.37
N ALA A 112 12.24 6.26 -18.90
CA ALA A 112 11.42 5.05 -18.91
C ALA A 112 11.04 4.59 -17.49
N LYS A 113 11.94 4.73 -16.51
CA LYS A 113 11.69 4.36 -15.12
C LYS A 113 10.66 5.25 -14.45
N VAL A 114 10.70 6.57 -14.69
CA VAL A 114 9.69 7.52 -14.20
C VAL A 114 8.31 7.16 -14.75
N VAL A 115 8.20 6.91 -16.07
CA VAL A 115 6.93 6.53 -16.71
C VAL A 115 6.42 5.18 -16.18
N THR A 116 7.30 4.20 -15.97
CA THR A 116 6.92 2.89 -15.42
C THR A 116 6.40 3.00 -13.99
N ALA A 117 7.01 3.86 -13.16
CA ALA A 117 6.51 4.12 -11.81
C ALA A 117 5.14 4.81 -11.84
N ARG A 118 4.94 5.75 -12.77
CA ARG A 118 3.65 6.39 -13.00
C ARG A 118 2.56 5.39 -13.38
N PHE A 119 2.86 4.45 -14.29
CA PHE A 119 1.93 3.38 -14.64
C PHE A 119 1.54 2.53 -13.42
N TYR A 120 2.52 2.14 -12.60
CA TYR A 120 2.25 1.38 -11.38
C TYR A 120 1.31 2.15 -10.44
N ALA A 121 1.52 3.46 -10.30
CA ALA A 121 0.68 4.32 -9.49
C ALA A 121 -0.78 4.40 -10.01
N ASP A 122 -0.97 4.52 -11.32
CA ASP A 122 -2.31 4.65 -11.91
C ASP A 122 -3.08 3.32 -11.96
N HIS A 123 -2.41 2.20 -12.23
CA HIS A 123 -3.07 0.91 -12.50
C HIS A 123 -2.99 -0.13 -11.39
N VAL A 124 -1.97 -0.04 -10.53
CA VAL A 124 -1.75 -1.02 -9.46
C VAL A 124 -2.12 -0.42 -8.11
N LEU A 125 -1.59 0.76 -7.76
CA LEU A 125 -1.93 1.42 -6.49
C LEU A 125 -3.39 1.85 -6.41
N SER A 126 -4.08 2.06 -7.53
CA SER A 126 -5.52 2.33 -7.55
C SER A 126 -6.37 1.22 -6.93
N ARG A 127 -5.84 -0.01 -6.83
CA ARG A 127 -6.52 -1.15 -6.20
C ARG A 127 -6.51 -1.10 -4.66
N ALA A 128 -5.65 -0.26 -4.07
CA ALA A 128 -5.43 -0.23 -2.61
C ALA A 128 -6.71 0.06 -1.83
N GLY A 129 -7.52 1.03 -2.28
CA GLY A 129 -8.79 1.36 -1.62
C GLY A 129 -9.75 0.16 -1.58
N GLY A 130 -9.95 -0.53 -2.70
CA GLY A 130 -10.84 -1.70 -2.75
C GLY A 130 -10.34 -2.88 -1.91
N LEU A 131 -9.02 -3.09 -1.85
CA LEU A 131 -8.44 -4.10 -0.97
C LEU A 131 -8.63 -3.72 0.52
N ALA A 132 -8.45 -2.45 0.88
CA ALA A 132 -8.71 -1.97 2.24
C ALA A 132 -10.17 -2.19 2.64
N SER A 133 -11.14 -1.81 1.79
CA SER A 133 -12.57 -2.09 2.04
C SER A 133 -12.86 -3.59 2.19
N SER A 134 -12.18 -4.44 1.41
CA SER A 134 -12.32 -5.90 1.56
C SER A 134 -11.82 -6.39 2.94
N VAL A 135 -10.82 -5.72 3.51
CA VAL A 135 -10.31 -6.02 4.85
C VAL A 135 -11.28 -5.56 5.93
N THR A 136 -11.79 -4.32 5.83
CA THR A 136 -12.58 -3.68 6.90
C THR A 136 -14.04 -4.11 6.91
N ASP A 137 -14.62 -4.35 5.73
CA ASP A 137 -16.07 -4.49 5.56
C ASP A 137 -16.47 -5.88 5.02
N GLY A 138 -15.52 -6.66 4.51
CA GLY A 138 -15.80 -7.91 3.79
C GLY A 138 -16.16 -9.12 4.66
N ALA A 139 -15.97 -9.03 5.98
CA ALA A 139 -16.08 -10.18 6.88
C ALA A 139 -17.49 -10.79 6.93
N GLU A 140 -18.54 -9.96 6.94
CA GLU A 140 -19.92 -10.42 7.04
C GLU A 140 -20.31 -11.36 5.89
N GLY A 141 -19.97 -10.99 4.65
CA GLY A 141 -20.27 -11.79 3.47
C GLY A 141 -19.53 -13.15 3.46
N VAL A 142 -18.34 -13.22 4.03
CA VAL A 142 -17.59 -14.48 4.17
C VAL A 142 -18.23 -15.42 5.20
N MET A 143 -18.89 -14.86 6.22
CA MET A 143 -19.45 -15.60 7.35
C MET A 143 -20.97 -15.87 7.23
N ALA A 144 -21.62 -15.34 6.19
CA ALA A 144 -23.08 -15.35 6.07
C ALA A 144 -23.68 -16.70 5.63
N LEU A 145 -22.92 -17.52 4.89
CA LEU A 145 -23.38 -18.82 4.41
C LEU A 145 -23.07 -19.91 5.43
N ALA A 146 -24.07 -20.73 5.76
CA ALA A 146 -23.88 -21.93 6.56
C ALA A 146 -23.22 -23.03 5.72
N ASP A 147 -22.51 -23.96 6.39
CA ASP A 147 -21.74 -25.01 5.74
C ASP A 147 -22.58 -25.92 4.82
N ASP A 148 -23.88 -26.09 5.10
CA ASP A 148 -24.82 -26.89 4.32
C ASP A 148 -25.31 -26.20 3.03
N MET A 149 -24.90 -24.96 2.79
CA MET A 149 -25.24 -24.17 1.61
C MET A 149 -24.10 -24.13 0.56
N PHE A 150 -23.03 -24.90 0.76
CA PHE A 150 -21.89 -25.06 -0.16
C PHE A 150 -21.88 -26.44 -0.84
#